data_AF-A0A6N2KA23-F1
#
_entry.id   AF-A0A6N2KA23-F1
#
_cell.length_a   1.000
_cell.length_b   1.000
_cell.length_c   1.000
_cell.angle_alpha   90.00
_cell.angle_beta   90.00
_cell.angle_gamma   90.00
#
_symmetry.space_group_name_H-M   'P 1'
#
loop_
_entity.id
_entity.type
_entity.pdbx_description
1 polymer ?
#
loop_
_entity_poly.entity_id
_entity_poly.type
_entity_poly.pdbx_seq_one_letter_code
_entity_poly.pdbx_strand_id
1 'polypeptide(L)'
;MASLFKDLTKLSAYRDRRFPGNQEEFEQALHTSTTVYIGNMSFYTTEEQVYELFSRAGEIKKITMGLDKNSKTPCGFCFVLYYSREDTEDAMKFISGTILDDRPIRVDFDWGFQEGRQWGRGRSGGQVVMEN
;
A
#
# COMPACT_ATOMS: atom_id res chain seq x y z
N MET A 1 1.30 -21.27 -20.91
CA MET A 1 2.11 -20.66 -19.82
C MET A 1 1.49 -19.31 -19.50
N ALA A 2 0.34 -19.34 -18.83
CA ALA A 2 -0.61 -18.23 -18.79
C ALA A 2 -0.32 -17.26 -17.63
N SER A 3 -0.69 -15.99 -17.88
CA SER A 3 -0.69 -14.84 -16.96
C SER A 3 0.67 -14.16 -16.75
N LEU A 4 1.14 -13.37 -17.74
CA LEU A 4 2.37 -12.59 -17.57
C LEU A 4 2.27 -11.10 -17.92
N PHE A 5 1.05 -10.57 -17.96
CA PHE A 5 0.82 -9.15 -17.78
C PHE A 5 -0.35 -8.99 -16.83
N LYS A 6 -0.06 -9.03 -15.53
CA LYS A 6 -1.01 -8.52 -14.54
C LYS A 6 -1.12 -7.03 -14.86
N ASP A 7 -2.30 -6.59 -15.26
CA ASP A 7 -2.54 -5.18 -15.55
C ASP A 7 -2.37 -4.40 -14.25
N LEU A 8 -1.18 -3.81 -14.09
CA LEU A 8 -0.76 -3.08 -12.88
C LEU A 8 -1.51 -1.75 -12.71
N THR A 9 -2.27 -1.33 -13.73
CA THR A 9 -3.13 -0.14 -13.66
C THR A 9 -4.52 -0.44 -13.13
N LYS A 10 -4.87 -1.72 -12.93
CA LYS A 10 -6.15 -2.09 -12.32
C LYS A 10 -6.23 -1.57 -10.90
N LEU A 11 -7.38 -0.99 -10.57
CA LEU A 11 -7.72 -0.65 -9.21
C LEU A 11 -7.64 -1.88 -8.31
N SER A 12 -7.31 -1.65 -7.04
CA SER A 12 -7.17 -2.71 -6.05
C SER A 12 -8.45 -3.55 -5.95
N ALA A 13 -8.32 -4.88 -6.05
CA ALA A 13 -9.42 -5.80 -5.73
C ALA A 13 -9.77 -5.80 -4.23
N TYR A 14 -8.92 -5.18 -3.39
CA TYR A 14 -9.17 -5.06 -1.97
C TYR A 14 -10.20 -3.95 -1.69
N ARG A 15 -11.35 -4.34 -1.11
CA ARG A 15 -12.30 -3.38 -0.53
C ARG A 15 -12.09 -3.23 0.97
N ASP A 16 -11.69 -2.03 1.40
CA ASP A 16 -11.61 -1.71 2.83
C ASP A 16 -13.03 -1.56 3.40
N ARG A 17 -13.45 -2.50 4.26
CA ARG A 17 -14.76 -2.47 4.94
C ARG A 17 -14.98 -1.27 5.85
N ARG A 18 -13.94 -0.49 6.16
CA ARG A 18 -14.04 0.76 6.94
C ARG A 18 -14.23 2.01 6.08
N PHE A 19 -14.24 1.89 4.75
CA PHE A 19 -14.60 3.00 3.90
C PHE A 19 -16.06 3.42 4.19
N PRO A 20 -16.33 4.71 4.48
CA PRO A 20 -17.65 5.14 4.94
C PRO A 20 -18.69 5.25 3.81
N GLY A 21 -18.24 5.30 2.56
CA GLY A 21 -19.10 5.50 1.39
C GLY A 21 -19.58 4.22 0.72
N ASN A 22 -20.35 4.40 -0.36
CA ASN A 22 -20.84 3.31 -1.20
C ASN A 22 -19.74 2.79 -2.17
N GLN A 23 -20.10 1.84 -3.04
CA GLN A 23 -19.14 1.23 -3.97
C GLN A 23 -18.60 2.22 -5.02
N GLU A 24 -19.47 3.08 -5.57
CA GLU A 24 -19.09 4.07 -6.58
C GLU A 24 -18.16 5.14 -5.98
N GLU A 25 -18.48 5.62 -4.78
CA GLU A 25 -17.62 6.55 -4.03
C GLU A 25 -16.25 5.92 -3.71
N PHE A 26 -16.20 4.62 -3.41
CA PHE A 26 -14.95 3.90 -3.16
C PHE A 26 -14.09 3.80 -4.43
N GLU A 27 -14.69 3.42 -5.56
CA GLU A 27 -14.01 3.36 -6.85
C GLU A 27 -13.48 4.74 -7.25
N GLN A 28 -14.30 5.78 -7.10
CA GLN A 28 -13.88 7.14 -7.36
C GLN A 28 -12.72 7.57 -6.46
N ALA A 29 -12.74 7.22 -5.17
CA ALA A 29 -11.64 7.50 -4.26
C ALA A 29 -10.36 6.77 -4.64
N LEU A 30 -10.44 5.51 -5.09
CA LEU A 30 -9.27 4.77 -5.60
C LEU A 30 -8.69 5.41 -6.87
N HIS A 31 -9.53 5.99 -7.73
CA HIS A 31 -9.11 6.69 -8.94
C HIS A 31 -8.44 8.03 -8.69
N THR A 32 -8.83 8.77 -7.66
CA THR A 32 -8.37 10.16 -7.44
C THR A 32 -7.39 10.33 -6.29
N SER A 33 -7.30 9.35 -5.39
CA SER A 33 -6.39 9.40 -4.24
C SER A 33 -4.93 9.46 -4.66
N THR A 34 -4.14 10.21 -3.89
CA THR A 34 -2.67 10.27 -3.99
C THR A 34 -1.99 9.34 -2.96
N THR A 35 -2.71 8.33 -2.47
CA THR A 35 -2.20 7.35 -1.50
C THR A 35 -2.06 5.98 -2.15
N VAL A 36 -0.92 5.33 -1.89
CA VAL A 36 -0.72 3.92 -2.19
C VAL A 36 -0.53 3.11 -0.91
N TYR A 37 -1.03 1.89 -0.96
CA TYR A 37 -0.76 0.85 0.03
C TYR A 37 0.41 -0.01 -0.44
N ILE A 38 1.34 -0.31 0.45
CA ILE A 38 2.46 -1.20 0.18
C ILE A 38 2.33 -2.39 1.12
N GLY A 39 2.30 -3.61 0.57
CA GLY A 39 2.24 -4.85 1.34
C GLY A 39 3.32 -5.83 0.95
N ASN A 40 3.38 -6.95 1.69
CA ASN A 40 4.38 -8.00 1.54
C ASN A 40 5.82 -7.56 1.85
N MET A 41 5.99 -6.47 2.58
CA MET A 41 7.29 -5.96 3.00
C MET A 41 7.91 -6.88 4.06
N SER A 42 9.23 -6.77 4.25
CA SER A 42 9.88 -7.37 5.40
C SER A 42 9.41 -6.69 6.68
N PHE A 43 9.39 -7.42 7.80
CA PHE A 43 9.10 -6.82 9.10
C PHE A 43 10.26 -5.95 9.62
N TYR A 44 11.41 -6.02 8.95
CA TYR A 44 12.60 -5.23 9.27
C TYR A 44 12.78 -4.02 8.35
N THR A 45 11.96 -3.87 7.31
CA THR A 45 12.03 -2.72 6.41
C THR A 45 11.74 -1.44 7.17
N THR A 46 12.65 -0.46 7.08
CA THR A 46 12.53 0.82 7.77
C THR A 46 11.82 1.88 6.92
N GLU A 47 11.36 2.95 7.57
CA GLU A 47 10.73 4.09 6.87
C GLU A 47 11.71 4.77 5.90
N GLU A 48 13.00 4.82 6.25
CA GLU A 48 14.05 5.39 5.40
C GLU A 48 14.26 4.58 4.12
N GLN A 49 14.23 3.25 4.21
CA GLN A 49 14.32 2.38 3.03
C GLN A 49 13.08 2.52 2.13
N VAL A 50 11.89 2.68 2.72
CA VAL A 50 10.67 3.00 1.97
C VAL A 50 10.84 4.35 1.28
N TYR A 51 11.32 5.37 1.98
CA TYR A 51 11.55 6.70 1.42
C TYR A 51 12.49 6.64 0.21
N GLU A 52 13.66 6.01 0.36
CA GLU A 52 14.66 5.91 -0.73
C GLU A 52 14.09 5.26 -2.00
N LEU A 53 13.33 4.16 -1.85
CA LEU A 53 12.73 3.48 -2.99
C LEU A 53 11.59 4.28 -3.61
N PHE A 54 10.66 4.77 -2.79
CA PHE A 54 9.42 5.40 -3.26
C PHE A 54 9.62 6.84 -3.75
N SER A 55 10.70 7.52 -3.35
CA SER A 55 11.11 8.82 -3.91
C SER A 55 11.47 8.73 -5.39
N ARG A 56 11.70 7.52 -5.95
CA ARG A 56 11.94 7.33 -7.38
C ARG A 56 10.69 7.50 -8.25
N ALA A 57 9.50 7.35 -7.66
CA ALA A 57 8.23 7.56 -8.36
C ALA A 57 7.71 8.99 -8.24
N GLY A 58 8.12 9.75 -7.22
CA GLY A 58 7.68 11.13 -7.04
C GLY A 58 7.99 11.68 -5.66
N GLU A 59 7.59 12.93 -5.41
CA GLU A 59 7.81 13.59 -4.12
C GLU A 59 6.86 13.04 -3.05
N ILE A 60 7.45 12.46 -2.00
CA ILE A 60 6.68 11.88 -0.89
C ILE A 60 6.22 12.98 0.06
N LYS A 61 4.91 13.06 0.26
CA LYS A 61 4.27 13.94 1.24
C LYS A 61 4.32 13.37 2.65
N LYS A 62 4.07 12.05 2.80
CA LYS A 62 4.05 11.37 4.10
C LYS A 62 4.19 9.87 3.92
N ILE A 63 4.93 9.24 4.81
CA ILE A 63 4.93 7.79 4.99
C ILE A 63 4.20 7.46 6.30
N THR A 64 3.50 6.34 6.34
CA THR A 64 2.92 5.81 7.58
C THR A 64 3.14 4.32 7.65
N MET A 65 4.04 3.90 8.54
CA MET A 65 4.38 2.49 8.74
C MET A 65 3.21 1.73 9.35
N GLY A 66 2.93 0.56 8.80
CA GLY A 66 1.95 -0.38 9.32
C GLY A 66 2.51 -1.13 10.52
N LEU A 67 1.83 -1.03 11.65
CA LEU A 67 2.25 -1.60 12.93
C LEU A 67 1.28 -2.68 13.38
N ASP A 68 1.79 -3.75 13.97
CA ASP A 68 0.99 -4.73 14.67
C ASP A 68 0.22 -4.04 15.82
N LYS A 69 -1.09 -4.26 15.89
CA LYS A 69 -1.95 -3.54 16.84
C LYS A 69 -1.63 -3.87 18.31
N ASN A 70 -1.01 -5.01 18.59
CA ASN A 70 -0.71 -5.48 19.93
C ASN A 70 0.73 -5.12 20.32
N SER A 71 1.70 -5.57 19.53
CA SER A 71 3.13 -5.41 19.81
C SER A 71 3.69 -4.04 19.41
N LYS A 72 2.96 -3.28 18.59
CA LYS A 72 3.35 -1.93 18.11
C LYS A 72 4.62 -1.92 17.26
N THR A 73 5.03 -3.06 16.73
CA THR A 73 6.18 -3.19 15.82
C THR A 73 5.72 -3.23 14.36
N PRO A 74 6.59 -2.89 13.39
CA PRO A 74 6.25 -3.02 11.96
C PRO A 74 5.74 -4.42 11.60
N CYS A 75 4.70 -4.49 10.76
CA CYS A 75 4.06 -5.76 10.41
C CYS A 75 3.87 -5.99 8.91
N GLY A 76 4.83 -5.48 8.11
CA GLY A 76 4.97 -5.86 6.70
C GLY A 76 4.10 -5.08 5.71
N PHE A 77 3.63 -3.90 6.12
CA PHE A 77 2.95 -2.97 5.21
C PHE A 77 3.22 -1.51 5.60
N CYS A 78 2.96 -0.59 4.68
CA CYS A 78 2.90 0.84 4.96
C CYS A 78 1.95 1.56 3.99
N PHE A 79 1.76 2.85 4.21
CA PHE A 79 1.14 3.77 3.26
C PHE A 79 2.15 4.83 2.84
N VAL A 80 2.15 5.18 1.56
CA VAL A 80 2.89 6.31 1.01
C VAL A 80 1.89 7.28 0.38
N LEU A 81 1.96 8.53 0.80
CA LEU A 81 1.17 9.63 0.27
C LEU A 81 2.09 10.48 -0.59
N TYR A 82 1.67 10.71 -1.83
CA TYR A 82 2.31 11.62 -2.77
C TYR A 82 1.56 12.96 -2.86
N TYR A 83 2.18 13.93 -3.52
CA TYR A 83 1.55 15.20 -3.84
C TYR A 83 0.66 15.13 -5.08
N SER A 84 0.99 14.25 -6.05
CA SER A 84 0.21 14.10 -7.27
C SER A 84 -0.34 12.68 -7.45
N ARG A 85 -1.35 12.56 -8.32
CA ARG A 85 -1.90 11.28 -8.73
C ARG A 85 -0.93 10.52 -9.64
N GLU A 86 -0.22 11.23 -10.52
CA GLU A 86 0.76 10.67 -11.44
C GLU A 86 1.84 9.87 -10.69
N ASP A 87 2.34 10.39 -9.57
CA ASP A 87 3.34 9.69 -8.74
C ASP A 87 2.82 8.34 -8.20
N THR A 88 1.53 8.24 -7.89
CA THR A 88 0.93 6.95 -7.46
C THR A 88 0.86 5.95 -8.61
N GLU A 89 0.61 6.43 -9.83
CA GLU A 89 0.55 5.60 -11.04
C GLU A 89 1.95 5.10 -11.40
N ASP A 90 2.97 5.94 -11.24
CA ASP A 90 4.37 5.57 -11.41
C ASP A 90 4.83 4.57 -10.35
N ALA A 91 4.45 4.74 -9.08
CA ALA A 91 4.73 3.77 -8.04
C ALA A 91 4.09 2.39 -8.34
N MET A 92 2.84 2.37 -8.81
CA MET A 92 2.15 1.15 -9.24
C MET A 92 2.84 0.48 -10.42
N LYS A 93 3.26 1.27 -11.42
CA LYS A 93 3.80 0.77 -12.68
C LYS A 93 5.25 0.29 -12.57
N PHE A 94 6.08 1.02 -11.83
CA PHE A 94 7.53 0.83 -11.85
C PHE A 94 8.10 0.24 -10.55
N ILE A 95 7.42 0.42 -9.41
CA ILE A 95 7.93 -0.06 -8.11
C ILE A 95 7.23 -1.36 -7.68
N SER A 96 5.95 -1.55 -8.01
CA SER A 96 5.23 -2.79 -7.68
C SER A 96 5.92 -4.03 -8.27
N GLY A 97 6.11 -5.06 -7.44
CA GLY A 97 6.81 -6.30 -7.81
C GLY A 97 8.34 -6.24 -7.73
N THR A 98 8.93 -5.06 -7.47
CA THR A 98 10.38 -4.95 -7.20
C THR A 98 10.74 -5.58 -5.85
N ILE A 99 12.03 -5.86 -5.64
CA ILE A 99 12.53 -6.47 -4.41
C ILE A 99 12.95 -5.38 -3.43
N LEU A 100 12.44 -5.46 -2.20
CA LEU A 100 12.88 -4.68 -1.04
C LEU A 100 13.10 -5.64 0.14
N ASP A 101 14.31 -5.64 0.70
CA ASP A 101 14.75 -6.58 1.74
C ASP A 101 14.42 -8.04 1.40
N ASP A 102 14.89 -8.49 0.23
CA ASP A 102 14.70 -9.86 -0.31
C ASP A 102 13.24 -10.30 -0.52
N ARG A 103 12.29 -9.36 -0.51
CA ARG A 103 10.87 -9.65 -0.72
C ARG A 103 10.29 -8.85 -1.89
N PRO A 104 9.49 -9.48 -2.77
CA PRO A 104 8.75 -8.75 -3.79
C PRO A 104 7.62 -7.96 -3.14
N ILE A 105 7.69 -6.63 -3.17
CA ILE A 105 6.66 -5.78 -2.59
C ILE A 105 5.46 -5.67 -3.52
N ARG A 106 4.27 -5.48 -2.95
CA ARG A 106 3.04 -5.20 -3.69
C ARG A 106 2.61 -3.77 -3.40
N VAL A 107 2.49 -2.96 -4.44
CA VAL A 107 1.83 -1.66 -4.37
C VAL A 107 0.39 -1.84 -4.86
N ASP A 108 -0.56 -1.20 -4.18
CA ASP A 108 -1.95 -1.05 -4.61
C ASP A 108 -2.40 0.42 -4.44
N PHE A 109 -3.27 0.91 -5.32
CA PHE A 109 -4.00 2.15 -5.06
C PHE A 109 -4.84 2.02 -3.78
N ASP A 110 -4.85 3.09 -2.99
CA ASP A 110 -5.59 3.16 -1.74
C ASP A 110 -6.45 4.41 -1.69
N TRP A 111 -7.65 4.31 -1.09
CA TRP A 111 -8.67 5.36 -1.10
C TRP A 111 -8.32 6.57 -0.22
N GLY A 112 -7.20 6.52 0.50
CA GLY A 112 -6.70 7.60 1.32
C GLY A 112 -6.39 7.15 2.74
N PHE A 113 -5.28 7.63 3.29
CA PHE A 113 -4.94 7.32 4.67
C PHE A 113 -5.89 8.01 5.66
N GLN A 114 -6.32 7.25 6.67
CA GLN A 114 -7.02 7.77 7.84
C GLN A 114 -6.34 7.26 9.11
N GLU A 115 -6.35 8.08 10.15
CA GLU A 115 -5.83 7.71 11.46
C GLU A 115 -6.48 6.42 11.97
N GLY A 116 -5.68 5.53 12.53
CA GLY A 116 -6.08 4.19 12.94
C GLY A 116 -5.92 3.12 11.85
N ARG A 117 -5.67 3.48 10.58
CA ARG A 117 -5.38 2.51 9.51
C ARG A 117 -3.94 2.00 9.56
N GLN A 118 -3.04 2.63 10.32
CA GLN A 118 -1.69 2.12 10.56
C GLN A 118 -1.67 0.82 11.37
N TRP A 119 -2.76 0.48 12.06
CA TRP A 119 -2.83 -0.74 12.86
C TRP A 119 -3.25 -1.95 12.02
N GLY A 120 -2.45 -3.01 12.10
CA GLY A 120 -2.77 -4.32 11.57
C GLY A 120 -4.12 -4.83 12.05
N ARG A 121 -4.84 -5.50 11.16
CA ARG A 121 -6.24 -5.91 11.38
C ARG A 121 -6.43 -7.43 11.45
N GLY A 122 -5.34 -8.18 11.35
CA GLY A 122 -5.33 -9.62 11.54
C GLY A 122 -5.76 -10.00 12.96
N ARG A 123 -6.23 -11.24 13.11
CA ARG A 123 -6.68 -11.76 14.41
C ARG A 123 -5.59 -11.66 15.48
N SER A 124 -4.35 -11.98 15.11
CA SER A 124 -3.15 -11.88 15.95
C SER A 124 -2.58 -10.46 16.12
N GLY A 125 -3.09 -9.48 15.36
CA GLY A 125 -2.66 -8.09 15.42
C GLY A 125 -1.92 -7.56 14.21
N GLY A 126 -1.34 -8.44 13.40
CA GLY A 126 -0.59 -8.09 12.19
C GLY A 126 -1.47 -7.77 10.99
N GLN A 127 -0.89 -7.82 9.79
CA GLN A 127 -1.61 -7.65 8.53
C GLN A 127 -2.69 -8.74 8.34
N VAL A 128 -3.78 -8.41 7.65
CA VAL A 128 -4.74 -9.42 7.18
C VAL A 128 -4.13 -10.12 5.98
N VAL A 129 -3.85 -11.40 6.11
CA VAL A 129 -3.43 -12.24 4.97
C VAL A 129 -4.69 -12.65 4.22
N MET A 130 -4.80 -12.25 2.96
CA MET A 130 -5.82 -12.79 2.07
C MET A 130 -5.28 -14.09 1.51
N GLU A 131 -5.92 -15.21 1.86
CA GLU A 131 -5.72 -16.46 1.14
C GLU A 131 -6.21 -16.24 -0.30
N ASN A 132 -5.32 -16.44 -1.28
CA ASN A 132 -5.65 -16.39 -2.71
C ASN A 132 -6.46 -17.63 -3.11
#